data_AF-A0A7Y8A9J7-F1
#
_entry.id   AF-A0A7Y8A9J7-F1
#
_cell.length_a   1.000
_cell.length_b   1.000
_cell.length_c   1.000
_cell.angle_alpha   90.00
_cell.angle_beta   90.00
_cell.angle_gamma   90.00
#
_symmetry.space_group_name_H-M   'P 1'
#
loop_
_entity.id
_entity.type
_entity.pdbx_description
1 polymer ?
#
loop_
_entity_poly.entity_id
_entity_poly.type
_entity_poly.pdbx_seq_one_letter_code
_entity_poly.pdbx_strand_id
1 'polypeptide(L)'
;MGIDTCLTGIDLVPASLLIDTHAPLDVLQAMADYRIRTVTQVLENIAFRSELQSDTVVLSDFAQLLALPLRGGCDVMDVMGRRLREQVEAQADSVSE
;
A
#
# COMPACT_ATOMS: atom_id res chain seq x y z
N MET A 1 21.25 -3.52 14.55
CA MET A 1 21.20 -4.55 13.49
C MET A 1 19.76 -4.64 13.02
N GLY A 2 19.32 -3.64 12.25
CA GLY A 2 17.99 -3.56 11.66
C GLY A 2 18.16 -3.77 10.17
N ILE A 3 17.37 -4.64 9.58
CA ILE A 3 17.70 -5.28 8.32
C ILE A 3 17.45 -4.31 7.15
N ASP A 4 18.52 -3.66 6.67
CA ASP A 4 18.61 -3.01 5.35
C ASP A 4 18.70 -4.07 4.22
N THR A 5 17.75 -5.00 4.15
CA THR A 5 17.66 -5.84 2.95
C THR A 5 17.27 -4.90 1.82
N CYS A 6 18.10 -4.76 0.79
CA CYS A 6 17.67 -4.17 -0.48
C CYS A 6 16.48 -4.99 -1.00
N LEU A 7 15.27 -4.56 -0.67
CA LEU A 7 13.99 -5.17 -1.05
C LEU A 7 13.61 -4.82 -2.51
N THR A 8 14.58 -4.37 -3.30
CA THR A 8 14.44 -3.81 -4.65
C THR A 8 14.96 -4.76 -5.73
N GLY A 9 15.08 -6.05 -5.45
CA GLY A 9 15.28 -7.03 -6.50
C GLY A 9 14.08 -6.99 -7.44
N ILE A 10 14.29 -6.72 -8.72
CA ILE A 10 13.29 -6.88 -9.79
C ILE A 10 12.68 -8.29 -9.76
N ASP A 11 13.41 -9.25 -9.19
CA ASP A 11 13.01 -10.65 -9.00
C ASP A 11 12.15 -10.90 -7.75
N LEU A 12 11.92 -9.91 -6.89
CA LEU A 12 10.97 -10.06 -5.78
C LEU A 12 9.56 -10.07 -6.37
N VAL A 13 8.85 -11.19 -6.21
CA VAL A 13 7.46 -11.31 -6.61
C VAL A 13 6.60 -11.21 -5.34
N PRO A 14 5.92 -10.07 -5.08
CA PRO A 14 5.84 -8.84 -5.90
C PRO A 14 6.95 -7.83 -5.59
N ALA A 15 7.25 -6.96 -6.56
CA ALA A 15 8.18 -5.85 -6.38
C ALA A 15 7.66 -4.96 -5.24
N SER A 16 8.42 -4.87 -4.15
CA SER A 16 8.02 -4.09 -2.99
C SER A 16 8.53 -2.66 -3.13
N LEU A 17 7.65 -1.70 -2.91
CA LEU A 17 8.01 -0.29 -2.85
C LEU A 17 8.51 0.00 -1.43
N LEU A 18 9.67 0.65 -1.30
CA LEU A 18 10.23 1.02 0.00
C LEU A 18 9.25 1.92 0.77
N ILE A 19 8.88 1.48 1.98
CA ILE A 19 8.04 2.26 2.89
C ILE A 19 8.95 2.85 3.96
N ASP A 20 9.02 4.17 4.04
CA ASP A 20 9.64 4.84 5.19
C ASP A 20 8.74 4.65 6.42
N THR A 21 8.97 3.57 7.16
CA THR A 21 8.17 3.23 8.34
C THR A 21 8.30 4.24 9.48
N HIS A 22 9.30 5.13 9.43
CA HIS A 22 9.53 6.20 10.41
C HIS A 22 8.86 7.52 10.03
N ALA A 23 8.28 7.65 8.83
CA ALA A 23 7.55 8.84 8.43
C ALA A 23 6.40 9.17 9.41
N PRO A 24 5.98 10.44 9.55
CA PRO A 24 4.82 10.79 10.36
C PRO A 24 3.54 10.01 9.99
N LEU A 25 2.65 9.72 10.95
CA LEU A 25 1.46 8.88 10.71
C LEU A 25 0.50 9.49 9.68
N ASP A 26 0.37 10.81 9.64
CA ASP A 26 -0.40 11.55 8.65
C ASP A 26 0.19 11.41 7.23
N VAL A 27 1.51 11.40 7.12
CA VAL A 27 2.20 11.15 5.84
C VAL A 27 1.96 9.71 5.37
N LEU A 28 2.08 8.72 6.27
CA LEU A 28 1.75 7.34 5.95
C LEU A 28 0.28 7.19 5.52
N GLN A 29 -0.64 7.83 6.23
CA GLN A 29 -2.06 7.82 5.87
C GLN A 29 -2.30 8.42 4.48
N ALA A 30 -1.72 9.59 4.19
CA ALA A 30 -1.87 10.25 2.90
C ALA A 30 -1.30 9.38 1.75
N MET A 31 -0.18 8.70 1.99
CA MET A 31 0.43 7.80 1.02
C MET A 31 -0.44 6.56 0.75
N ALA A 32 -1.04 5.96 1.78
CA ALA A 32 -1.98 4.86 1.62
C ALA A 32 -3.25 5.31 0.87
N ASP A 33 -3.84 6.44 1.29
CA ASP A 33 -5.06 6.98 0.67
C ASP A 33 -4.85 7.27 -0.81
N TYR A 34 -3.76 7.98 -1.16
CA TYR A 34 -3.46 8.33 -2.54
C TYR A 34 -3.38 7.10 -3.46
N ARG A 35 -2.67 6.04 -3.04
CA ARG A 35 -2.48 4.83 -3.84
C ARG A 35 -3.78 4.07 -4.03
N ILE A 36 -4.50 3.83 -2.93
CA ILE A 36 -5.77 3.07 -2.96
C ILE A 36 -6.80 3.83 -3.79
N ARG A 37 -6.96 5.13 -3.54
CA ARG A 37 -7.91 5.98 -4.26
C ARG A 37 -7.61 6.05 -5.76
N THR A 38 -6.33 6.13 -6.13
CA THR A 38 -5.93 6.13 -7.53
C THR A 38 -6.28 4.80 -8.21
N VAL A 39 -5.99 3.66 -7.56
CA VAL A 39 -6.39 2.35 -8.10
C VAL A 39 -7.90 2.24 -8.23
N THR A 40 -8.66 2.66 -7.21
CA THR A 40 -10.13 2.68 -7.26
C THR A 40 -10.62 3.51 -8.44
N GLN A 41 -10.11 4.73 -8.63
CA GLN A 41 -10.52 5.59 -9.74
C GLN A 41 -10.25 4.95 -11.10
N VAL A 42 -9.12 4.24 -11.26
CA VAL A 42 -8.82 3.52 -12.50
C VAL A 42 -9.77 2.34 -12.70
N LEU A 43 -10.03 1.55 -11.67
CA LEU A 43 -10.96 0.42 -11.73
C LEU A 43 -12.39 0.86 -12.02
N GLU A 44 -12.85 1.96 -11.42
CA GLU A 44 -14.15 2.57 -11.71
C GLU A 44 -14.20 3.01 -13.18
N ASN A 45 -13.18 3.71 -13.65
CA ASN A 45 -13.10 4.12 -15.06
C ASN A 45 -13.12 2.91 -16.01
N ILE A 46 -12.52 1.78 -15.62
CA ILE A 46 -12.56 0.55 -16.40
C ILE A 46 -13.97 -0.05 -16.37
N ALA A 47 -14.55 -0.22 -15.19
CA ALA A 47 -15.86 -0.86 -15.01
C ALA A 47 -17.02 -0.07 -15.64
N PHE A 48 -16.95 1.26 -15.64
CA PHE A 48 -18.04 2.13 -16.12
C PHE A 48 -17.87 2.62 -17.56
N ARG A 49 -16.76 2.30 -18.24
CA ARG A 49 -16.61 2.59 -19.67
C ARG A 49 -17.32 1.51 -20.49
N SER A 50 -18.48 1.87 -21.04
CA SER A 50 -19.34 1.01 -21.87
C SER A 50 -18.72 0.51 -23.17
N GLU A 51 -17.56 1.03 -23.57
CA GLU A 51 -16.88 0.75 -24.84
C GLU A 51 -15.44 0.26 -24.67
N LEU A 52 -15.12 -0.47 -23.58
CA LEU A 52 -13.83 -1.14 -23.51
C LEU A 52 -13.79 -2.35 -24.46
N GLN A 53 -13.50 -2.07 -25.74
CA GLN A 53 -12.97 -3.09 -26.65
C GLN A 53 -11.50 -3.30 -26.32
N SER A 54 -11.22 -4.15 -25.33
CA SER A 54 -9.86 -4.47 -24.92
C SER A 54 -9.67 -5.98 -24.88
N ASP A 55 -8.56 -6.47 -25.43
CA ASP A 55 -8.19 -7.87 -25.37
C ASP A 55 -8.02 -8.33 -23.92
N THR A 56 -8.45 -9.55 -23.60
CA THR A 56 -8.35 -10.12 -22.24
C THR A 56 -6.91 -10.12 -21.69
N VAL A 57 -5.91 -10.20 -22.57
CA VAL A 57 -4.49 -10.09 -22.21
C VAL A 57 -4.16 -8.70 -21.67
N VAL A 58 -4.66 -7.64 -22.30
CA VAL A 58 -4.43 -6.25 -21.87
C VAL A 58 -5.09 -5.99 -20.52
N LEU A 59 -6.30 -6.51 -20.31
CA LEU A 59 -6.98 -6.38 -19.00
C LEU A 59 -6.23 -7.12 -17.89
N SER A 60 -5.65 -8.29 -18.19
CA SER A 60 -4.80 -9.02 -17.25
C SER A 60 -3.54 -8.22 -16.88
N ASP A 61 -2.88 -7.60 -17.86
CA ASP A 61 -1.70 -6.77 -17.60
C ASP A 61 -2.05 -5.53 -16.76
N PHE A 62 -3.20 -4.89 -17.03
CA PHE A 62 -3.70 -3.80 -16.18
C PHE A 62 -4.01 -4.28 -14.75
N ALA A 63 -4.62 -5.45 -14.59
CA ALA A 63 -4.89 -6.00 -13.26
C ALA A 63 -3.59 -6.27 -12.48
N GLN A 64 -2.57 -6.82 -13.14
CA GLN A 64 -1.24 -7.02 -12.54
C GLN A 64 -0.58 -5.68 -12.18
N LEU A 65 -0.68 -4.69 -13.07
CA LEU A 65 -0.15 -3.35 -12.83
C LEU A 65 -0.83 -2.66 -11.65
N LEU A 66 -2.15 -2.79 -11.51
CA LEU A 66 -2.94 -2.19 -10.42
C LEU A 66 -2.76 -2.91 -9.08
N ALA A 67 -2.41 -4.20 -9.10
CA ALA A 67 -2.14 -4.96 -7.88
C ALA A 67 -0.94 -4.42 -7.10
N LEU A 68 0.08 -3.87 -7.78
CA LEU A 68 1.27 -3.29 -7.15
C LEU A 68 0.96 -2.07 -6.26
N PRO A 69 0.35 -0.97 -6.75
CA PRO A 69 -0.01 0.17 -5.92
C PRO A 69 -1.08 -0.16 -4.88
N LEU A 70 -2.02 -1.08 -5.18
CA LEU A 70 -3.02 -1.51 -4.20
C LEU A 70 -2.36 -2.22 -3.01
N ARG A 71 -1.50 -3.20 -3.30
CA ARG A 71 -0.73 -3.89 -2.25
C ARG A 71 0.17 -2.93 -1.49
N GLY A 72 0.87 -2.04 -2.21
CA GLY A 72 1.69 -1.01 -1.59
C GLY A 72 0.89 0.00 -0.75
N GLY A 73 -0.40 0.22 -1.01
CA GLY A 73 -1.29 0.98 -0.13
C GLY A 73 -1.65 0.20 1.13
N CYS A 74 -1.98 -1.09 0.98
CA CYS A 74 -2.27 -1.99 2.10
C CYS A 74 -1.07 -2.18 3.04
N ASP A 75 0.14 -2.33 2.50
CA ASP A 75 1.36 -2.50 3.30
C ASP A 75 1.62 -1.25 4.18
N VAL A 76 1.32 -0.05 3.66
CA VAL A 76 1.41 1.20 4.45
C VAL A 76 0.38 1.23 5.58
N MET A 77 -0.87 0.80 5.31
CA MET A 77 -1.90 0.70 6.35
C MET A 77 -1.53 -0.30 7.45
N ASP A 78 -0.86 -1.40 7.10
CA ASP A 78 -0.37 -2.38 8.08
C ASP A 78 0.75 -1.80 8.97
N VAL A 79 1.70 -1.05 8.38
CA VAL A 79 2.70 -0.29 9.15
C VAL A 79 2.04 0.70 10.11
N MET A 80 1.06 1.47 9.64
CA MET A 80 0.30 2.38 10.49
C MET A 80 -0.40 1.65 11.63
N GLY A 81 -1.06 0.53 11.34
CA GLY A 81 -1.76 -0.28 12.32
C GLY A 81 -0.86 -0.81 13.43
N ARG A 82 0.35 -1.28 13.09
CA ARG A 82 1.34 -1.70 14.10
C ARG A 82 1.76 -0.55 15.00
N ARG A 83 2.11 0.60 14.42
CA ARG A 83 2.54 1.78 15.18
C ARG A 83 1.46 2.34 16.10
N LEU A 84 0.22 2.33 15.66
CA LEU A 84 -0.91 2.74 16.50
C LEU A 84 -1.09 1.78 17.69
N ARG A 85 -0.95 0.47 17.49
CA ARG A 85 -0.99 -0.51 18.59
C ARG A 85 0.13 -0.28 19.59
N GLU A 86 1.37 -0.12 19.11
CA GLU A 86 2.54 0.18 19.95
C GLU A 86 2.34 1.47 20.78
N GLN A 87 1.76 2.51 20.19
CA GLN A 87 1.44 3.75 20.92
C GLN A 87 0.36 3.56 21.99
N VAL A 88 -0.68 2.79 21.69
CA VAL A 88 -1.75 2.49 22.65
C VAL A 88 -1.22 1.65 23.81
N GLU A 89 -0.38 0.65 23.54
CA GLU A 89 0.26 -0.18 24.56
C GLU A 89 1.19 0.66 25.45
N ALA A 90 2.07 1.46 24.86
CA ALA A 90 2.96 2.35 25.61
C ALA A 90 2.19 3.36 26.47
N GLN A 91 1.04 3.84 25.98
CA GLN A 91 0.18 4.74 26.74
C GLN A 91 -0.55 4.02 27.88
N ALA A 92 -0.96 2.76 27.71
CA ALA A 92 -1.58 1.96 28.77
C ALA A 92 -0.62 1.68 29.93
N ASP A 93 0.66 1.43 29.61
CA ASP A 93 1.71 1.25 30.61
C ASP A 93 1.95 2.55 31.41
N SER A 94 1.93 3.71 30.73
CA SER A 94 2.13 5.01 31.39
C SER A 94 1.01 5.47 32.34
N VAL A 95 -0.18 4.85 32.26
CA VAL A 95 -1.33 5.16 33.12
C VAL A 95 -1.39 4.21 34.34
N SER A 96 -0.59 3.14 34.32
CA SER A 96 -0.56 2.13 35.39
C SER A 96 0.55 2.37 36.44
N GLU A 97 1.43 3.36 36.21
CA GLU A 97 2.41 3.91 37.18
C GLU A 97 1.88 5.18 37.86
#